data_AF-A0A453JH88-F1
#
_entry.id   AF-A0A453JH88-F1
#
_cell.length_a   1.000
_cell.length_b   1.000
_cell.length_c   1.000
_cell.angle_alpha   90.00
_cell.angle_beta   90.00
_cell.angle_gamma   90.00
#
_symmetry.space_group_name_H-M   'P 1'
#
loop_
_entity.id
_entity.type
_entity.pdbx_description
1 polymer ?
#
loop_
_entity_poly.entity_id
_entity_poly.type
_entity_poly.pdbx_seq_one_letter_code
_entity_poly.pdbx_strand_id
1 'polypeptide(L)'
;MVWWRNIHPYFCIHFMCWLYCRLWVHSIVLYIISGVACFLLYVEYRHIARLRLIHLKRATVNPGQFTVLVRGIPKTTNESCSTDVDDFFTKYHPSSYLFHQVVYKAGKVQKIITGAKKACGMSDPSTDTTLDQSCEAITYPCSLCGASSDSFRLLPTAEVAKNIDNEECAAAFVFFKTRYGALVASEALQTSNPTNWVTDLAPEPDDVYWSNIWLPYKQLWIRRIATVLGSLVFLVSFLLPVAFIQGLSRLDQLQKKLPFLDGLLKKPYMSQIITGYLPSVILLLFLYTVSPIMIRF
;
A
#
# COMPACT_ATOMS: atom_id res chain seq x y z
N MET A 1 24.40 -11.03 53.48
CA MET A 1 25.39 -11.11 52.38
C MET A 1 26.50 -12.14 52.70
N VAL A 2 26.13 -13.35 53.14
CA VAL A 2 27.09 -14.40 53.58
C VAL A 2 26.52 -15.79 53.26
N TRP A 3 26.17 -16.05 51.99
CA TRP A 3 25.75 -17.39 51.53
C TRP A 3 26.49 -17.87 50.28
N TRP A 4 27.43 -17.07 49.75
CA TRP A 4 28.20 -17.41 48.54
C TRP A 4 29.64 -17.87 48.81
N ARG A 5 30.09 -17.91 50.08
CA ARG A 5 31.50 -18.16 50.41
C ARG A 5 31.87 -19.64 50.53
N ASN A 6 30.93 -20.57 50.34
CA ASN A 6 31.16 -22.02 50.49
C ASN A 6 30.60 -22.85 49.32
N ILE A 7 30.63 -22.31 48.10
CA ILE A 7 30.39 -23.09 46.88
C ILE A 7 31.75 -23.67 46.47
N HIS A 8 31.90 -25.00 46.57
CA HIS A 8 33.10 -25.72 46.15
C HIS A 8 33.47 -25.33 44.70
N PRO A 9 34.75 -25.07 44.37
CA PRO A 9 35.17 -24.66 43.02
C PRO A 9 34.74 -25.67 41.94
N TYR A 10 34.67 -26.95 42.28
CA TYR A 10 34.15 -28.02 41.40
C TYR A 10 32.66 -27.87 41.04
N PHE A 11 31.83 -27.34 41.94
CA PHE A 11 30.40 -27.12 41.68
C PHE A 11 30.19 -25.96 40.71
N CYS A 12 31.01 -24.91 40.81
CA CYS A 12 30.99 -23.76 39.90
C CYS A 12 31.46 -24.14 38.48
N ILE A 13 32.52 -24.94 38.37
CA ILE A 13 33.05 -25.43 37.09
C ILE A 13 32.08 -26.43 36.43
N HIS A 14 31.47 -27.33 37.20
CA HIS A 14 30.47 -28.27 36.70
C HIS A 14 29.19 -27.55 36.25
N PHE A 15 28.74 -26.52 36.99
CA PHE A 15 27.61 -25.68 36.60
C PHE A 15 27.90 -24.84 35.35
N MET A 16 29.10 -24.26 35.22
CA MET A 16 29.54 -23.57 33.99
C MET A 16 29.64 -24.51 32.79
N CYS A 17 30.18 -25.71 32.97
CA CYS A 17 30.28 -26.74 31.93
C CYS A 17 28.89 -27.22 31.49
N TRP A 18 27.98 -27.43 32.44
CA TRP A 18 26.58 -27.78 32.18
C TRP A 18 25.84 -26.65 31.43
N LEU A 19 26.06 -25.39 31.80
CA LEU A 19 25.51 -24.23 31.10
C LEU A 19 26.07 -24.10 29.68
N TYR A 20 27.37 -24.36 29.50
CA TYR A 20 28.06 -24.33 28.21
C TYR A 20 27.55 -25.43 27.27
N CYS A 21 27.45 -26.67 27.74
CA CYS A 21 26.88 -27.77 26.95
C CYS A 21 25.41 -27.50 26.59
N ARG A 22 24.61 -26.97 27.52
CA ARG A 22 23.19 -26.64 27.25
C ARG A 22 23.05 -25.53 26.22
N LEU A 23 23.89 -24.49 26.30
CA LEU A 23 23.90 -23.38 25.33
C LEU A 23 24.31 -23.86 23.93
N TRP A 24 25.31 -24.74 23.85
CA TRP A 24 25.74 -25.35 22.59
C TRP A 24 24.63 -26.17 21.93
N VAL A 25 23.89 -26.96 22.72
CA VAL A 25 22.73 -27.72 22.19
C VAL A 25 21.67 -26.76 21.65
N HIS A 26 21.30 -25.70 22.38
CA HIS A 26 20.34 -24.71 21.86
C HIS A 26 20.83 -24.01 20.59
N SER A 27 22.12 -23.66 20.52
CA SER A 27 22.73 -23.05 19.35
C SER A 27 22.65 -23.98 18.13
N ILE A 28 23.05 -25.24 18.29
CA ILE A 28 22.98 -26.27 17.23
C ILE A 28 21.53 -26.46 16.77
N VAL A 29 20.57 -26.56 17.70
CA VAL A 29 19.16 -26.70 17.36
C VAL A 29 18.65 -25.50 16.57
N LEU A 30 19.01 -24.27 16.95
CA LEU A 30 18.65 -23.06 16.20
C LEU A 30 19.26 -23.04 14.78
N TYR A 31 20.50 -23.49 14.62
CA TYR A 31 21.12 -23.65 13.29
C TYR A 31 20.40 -24.69 12.45
N ILE A 32 19.99 -25.82 13.04
CA ILE A 32 19.22 -26.86 12.34
C ILE A 32 17.86 -26.29 11.90
N ILE A 33 17.12 -25.64 12.80
CA ILE A 33 15.81 -25.04 12.48
C ILE A 33 15.95 -23.99 11.38
N SER A 34 16.94 -23.10 11.49
CA SER A 34 17.21 -22.08 10.47
C SER A 34 17.60 -22.70 9.13
N GLY A 35 18.45 -23.73 9.13
CA GLY A 35 18.83 -24.47 7.93
C GLY A 35 17.65 -25.14 7.24
N VAL A 36 16.76 -25.79 8.00
CA VAL A 36 15.53 -26.39 7.47
C VAL A 36 14.59 -25.31 6.92
N ALA A 37 14.40 -24.20 7.63
CA ALA A 37 13.57 -23.09 7.16
C ALA A 37 14.11 -22.48 5.85
N CYS A 38 15.42 -22.22 5.77
CA CYS A 38 16.07 -21.73 4.55
C CYS A 38 15.95 -22.73 3.39
N PHE A 39 16.07 -24.03 3.67
CA PHE A 39 15.89 -25.07 2.66
C PHE A 39 14.46 -25.11 2.12
N LEU A 40 13.45 -25.08 3.00
CA LEU A 40 12.04 -25.03 2.59
C LEU A 40 11.73 -23.76 1.80
N LEU A 41 12.20 -22.60 2.26
CA LEU A 41 12.06 -21.32 1.55
C LEU A 41 12.72 -21.37 0.16
N TYR A 42 13.87 -22.02 0.02
CA TYR A 42 14.54 -22.18 -1.27
C TYR A 42 13.73 -23.06 -2.23
N VAL A 43 13.17 -24.18 -1.73
CA VAL A 43 12.32 -25.08 -2.54
C VAL A 43 11.06 -24.34 -3.01
N GLU A 44 10.37 -23.65 -2.10
CA GLU A 44 9.17 -22.88 -2.42
C GLU A 44 9.48 -21.72 -3.37
N TYR A 45 10.56 -20.97 -3.12
CA TYR A 45 10.98 -19.89 -4.02
C TYR A 45 11.22 -20.41 -5.44
N ARG A 46 11.91 -21.55 -5.59
CA ARG A 46 12.14 -22.17 -6.89
C ARG A 46 10.84 -22.64 -7.54
N HIS A 47 9.88 -23.13 -6.74
CA HIS A 47 8.55 -23.52 -7.23
C HIS A 47 7.76 -22.31 -7.74
N ILE A 48 7.66 -21.23 -6.94
CA ILE A 48 6.97 -19.99 -7.31
C ILE A 48 7.62 -19.34 -8.54
N ALA A 49 8.95 -19.30 -8.61
CA ALA A 49 9.67 -18.76 -9.78
C ALA A 49 9.34 -19.54 -11.06
N ARG A 50 9.26 -20.89 -10.98
CA ARG A 50 8.82 -21.72 -12.13
C ARG A 50 7.37 -21.45 -12.51
N LEU A 51 6.45 -21.36 -11.54
CA LEU A 51 5.05 -21.02 -11.81
C LEU A 51 4.92 -19.66 -12.49
N ARG A 52 5.67 -18.65 -12.02
CA ARG A 52 5.70 -17.32 -12.64
C ARG A 52 6.18 -17.36 -14.10
N LEU A 53 7.23 -18.13 -14.40
CA LEU A 53 7.72 -18.29 -15.77
C LEU A 53 6.71 -19.01 -16.68
N ILE A 54 6.05 -20.05 -16.16
CA ILE A 54 5.00 -20.76 -16.92
C ILE A 54 3.82 -19.82 -17.18
N HIS A 55 3.41 -19.05 -16.17
CA HIS A 55 2.35 -18.05 -16.31
C HIS A 55 2.73 -16.98 -17.34
N LEU A 56 3.94 -16.43 -17.29
CA LEU A 56 4.39 -15.42 -18.26
C LEU A 56 4.44 -15.94 -19.71
N LYS A 57 4.79 -17.23 -19.89
CA LYS A 57 4.80 -17.88 -21.21
C LYS A 57 3.40 -18.19 -21.73
N ARG A 58 2.46 -18.53 -20.84
CA ARG A 58 1.07 -18.90 -21.20
C ARG A 58 0.11 -17.72 -21.20
N ALA A 59 0.45 -16.63 -20.52
CA ALA A 59 -0.39 -15.46 -20.41
C ALA A 59 -0.76 -14.96 -21.79
N THR A 60 -2.05 -14.67 -21.96
CA THR A 60 -2.61 -14.00 -23.12
C THR A 60 -1.95 -12.63 -23.30
N VAL A 61 -2.18 -11.99 -24.44
CA VAL A 61 -1.62 -10.67 -24.74
C VAL A 61 -2.16 -9.65 -23.73
N ASN A 62 -1.40 -9.39 -22.67
CA ASN A 62 -1.72 -8.33 -21.70
C ASN A 62 -1.24 -6.98 -22.25
N PRO A 63 -2.09 -5.95 -22.32
CA PRO A 63 -1.72 -4.66 -22.89
C PRO A 63 -0.58 -3.97 -22.13
N GLY A 64 -0.46 -4.22 -20.81
CA GLY A 64 0.65 -3.70 -20.00
C GLY A 64 2.04 -4.18 -20.45
N GLN A 65 2.14 -5.30 -21.17
CA GLN A 65 3.43 -5.81 -21.67
C GLN A 65 3.95 -5.05 -22.90
N PHE A 66 3.09 -4.25 -23.53
CA PHE A 66 3.41 -3.44 -24.71
C PHE A 66 3.37 -1.95 -24.41
N THR A 67 3.00 -1.58 -23.19
CA THR A 67 2.74 -0.20 -22.80
C THR A 67 3.70 0.20 -21.69
N VAL A 68 4.32 1.37 -21.85
CA VAL A 68 5.20 1.98 -20.85
C VAL A 68 4.52 3.24 -20.34
N LEU A 69 4.41 3.37 -19.01
CA LEU A 69 3.99 4.60 -18.37
C LEU A 69 5.20 5.53 -18.24
N VAL A 70 5.09 6.70 -18.86
CA VAL A 70 6.11 7.76 -18.83
C VAL A 70 5.63 8.85 -17.89
N ARG A 71 6.50 9.29 -16.97
CA ARG A 71 6.25 10.34 -15.98
C ARG A 71 7.38 11.37 -15.98
N GLY A 72 7.08 12.60 -15.56
CA GLY A 72 8.08 13.67 -15.50
C GLY A 72 8.50 14.19 -16.87
N ILE A 73 7.55 14.27 -17.80
CA ILE A 73 7.77 14.91 -19.11
C ILE A 73 8.03 16.41 -18.86
N PRO A 74 9.17 16.96 -19.33
CA PRO A 74 9.47 18.36 -19.14
C PRO A 74 8.43 19.21 -19.87
N LYS A 75 7.84 20.21 -19.19
CA LYS A 75 6.93 21.15 -19.83
C LYS A 75 7.73 22.14 -20.64
N THR A 76 7.69 22.03 -21.95
CA THR A 76 8.18 23.05 -22.88
C THR A 76 7.13 24.17 -22.98
N THR A 77 7.54 25.43 -22.96
CA THR A 77 6.62 26.59 -22.82
C THR A 77 5.76 26.83 -24.07
N ASN A 78 6.13 26.26 -25.21
CA ASN A 78 5.53 26.56 -26.52
C ASN A 78 4.97 25.33 -27.26
N GLU A 79 5.19 24.11 -26.78
CA GLU A 79 4.81 22.87 -27.47
C GLU A 79 3.90 21.99 -26.59
N SER A 80 3.11 21.14 -27.22
CA SER A 80 2.23 20.21 -26.51
C SER A 80 3.02 19.02 -25.96
N CYS A 81 2.62 18.48 -24.81
CA CYS A 81 3.21 17.29 -24.20
C CYS A 81 3.20 16.10 -25.18
N SER A 82 2.19 16.03 -26.05
CA SER A 82 2.09 15.01 -27.11
C SER A 82 3.24 15.11 -28.12
N THR A 83 3.59 16.32 -28.55
CA THR A 83 4.70 16.56 -29.49
C THR A 83 6.04 16.16 -28.88
N ASP A 84 6.30 16.56 -27.63
CA ASP A 84 7.53 16.21 -26.91
C ASP A 84 7.73 14.68 -26.82
N VAL A 85 6.66 13.94 -26.52
CA VAL A 85 6.68 12.47 -26.43
C VAL A 85 6.92 11.86 -27.80
N ASP A 86 6.22 12.33 -28.83
CA ASP A 86 6.36 11.81 -30.18
C ASP A 86 7.79 11.98 -30.71
N ASP A 87 8.37 13.18 -30.55
CA ASP A 87 9.74 13.50 -30.96
C ASP A 87 10.77 12.66 -30.19
N PHE A 88 10.60 12.51 -28.88
CA PHE A 88 11.51 11.74 -28.05
C PHE A 88 11.53 10.25 -28.46
N PHE A 89 10.36 9.61 -28.52
CA PHE A 89 10.29 8.17 -28.79
C PHE A 89 10.56 7.82 -30.26
N THR A 90 10.22 8.72 -31.20
CA THR A 90 10.62 8.56 -32.60
C THR A 90 12.12 8.64 -32.78
N LYS A 91 12.81 9.51 -32.01
CA LYS A 91 14.27 9.66 -32.08
C LYS A 91 15.02 8.49 -31.44
N TYR A 92 14.63 8.06 -30.24
CA TYR A 92 15.39 7.06 -29.47
C TYR A 92 14.89 5.62 -29.66
N HIS A 93 13.62 5.42 -30.03
CA HIS A 93 13.01 4.10 -30.21
C HIS A 93 12.26 3.93 -31.56
N PRO A 94 12.85 4.31 -32.71
CA PRO A 94 12.14 4.41 -34.00
C PRO A 94 11.53 3.08 -34.49
N SER A 95 12.20 1.96 -34.24
CA SER A 95 11.76 0.64 -34.72
C SER A 95 10.61 0.06 -33.91
N SER A 96 10.50 0.44 -32.64
CA SER A 96 9.60 -0.20 -31.68
C SER A 96 8.44 0.71 -31.25
N TYR A 97 8.57 2.03 -31.37
CA TYR A 97 7.50 2.98 -31.09
C TYR A 97 6.28 2.77 -32.01
N LEU A 98 5.07 2.87 -31.44
CA LEU A 98 3.81 2.74 -32.17
C LEU A 98 2.96 4.02 -32.07
N PHE A 99 2.53 4.40 -30.87
CA PHE A 99 1.81 5.64 -30.59
C PHE A 99 1.85 5.93 -29.08
N HIS A 100 1.32 7.07 -28.66
CA HIS A 100 1.19 7.42 -27.26
C HIS A 100 -0.19 7.99 -26.92
N GLN A 101 -0.54 7.97 -25.64
CA GLN A 101 -1.75 8.56 -25.08
C GLN A 101 -1.38 9.44 -23.88
N VAL A 102 -1.55 10.75 -24.01
CA VAL A 102 -1.27 11.72 -22.94
C VAL A 102 -2.34 11.66 -21.86
N VAL A 103 -1.93 11.81 -20.60
CA VAL A 103 -2.84 11.86 -19.45
C VAL A 103 -3.29 13.30 -19.22
N TYR A 104 -4.59 13.52 -19.11
CA TYR A 104 -5.17 14.83 -18.84
C TYR A 104 -5.72 14.90 -17.42
N LYS A 105 -5.61 16.08 -16.79
CA LYS A 105 -6.12 16.30 -15.44
C LYS A 105 -7.64 16.41 -15.45
N ALA A 106 -8.31 15.28 -15.23
CA ALA A 106 -9.76 15.19 -15.31
C ALA A 106 -10.51 15.75 -14.06
N GLY A 107 -9.92 16.63 -13.24
CA GLY A 107 -10.49 16.98 -11.91
C GLY A 107 -11.95 17.47 -11.94
N LYS A 108 -12.30 18.36 -12.88
CA LYS A 108 -13.68 18.84 -13.06
C LYS A 108 -14.57 17.78 -13.73
N VAL A 109 -14.01 17.04 -14.68
CA VAL A 109 -14.68 15.99 -15.48
C VAL A 109 -15.06 14.79 -14.61
N GLN A 110 -14.16 14.31 -13.76
CA GLN A 110 -14.41 13.24 -12.81
C GLN A 110 -15.52 13.59 -11.82
N LYS A 111 -15.59 14.85 -11.36
CA LYS A 111 -16.67 15.30 -10.48
C LYS A 111 -18.04 15.25 -11.18
N ILE A 112 -18.08 15.61 -12.46
CA ILE A 112 -19.29 15.53 -13.29
C ILE A 112 -19.68 14.07 -13.53
N ILE A 113 -18.74 13.22 -13.92
CA ILE A 113 -18.99 11.78 -14.14
C ILE A 113 -19.47 11.12 -12.84
N THR A 114 -18.82 11.41 -11.71
CA THR A 114 -19.22 10.87 -10.40
C THR A 114 -20.61 11.36 -9.99
N GLY A 115 -20.92 12.64 -10.25
CA GLY A 115 -22.24 13.21 -10.01
C GLY A 115 -23.32 12.56 -10.87
N ALA A 116 -23.05 12.37 -12.16
CA ALA A 116 -23.93 11.68 -13.09
C ALA A 116 -24.14 10.21 -12.70
N LYS A 117 -23.07 9.51 -12.32
CA LYS A 117 -23.11 8.11 -11.86
C LYS A 117 -23.96 7.94 -10.60
N LYS A 118 -23.83 8.86 -9.64
CA LYS A 118 -24.69 8.91 -8.44
C LYS A 118 -26.14 9.25 -8.77
N ALA A 119 -26.39 10.13 -9.73
CA ALA A 119 -27.74 10.48 -10.17
C ALA A 119 -28.42 9.35 -10.95
N CYS A 120 -27.65 8.56 -11.72
CA CYS A 120 -28.15 7.43 -12.50
C CYS A 120 -28.17 6.10 -11.72
N GLY A 121 -27.78 6.10 -10.44
CA GLY A 121 -27.73 4.87 -9.62
C GLY A 121 -26.75 3.79 -10.13
N MET A 122 -25.84 4.13 -11.05
CA MET A 122 -24.92 3.17 -11.67
C MET A 122 -23.73 2.84 -10.74
N SER A 123 -23.52 1.56 -10.43
CA SER A 123 -22.23 1.04 -9.95
C SER A 123 -21.29 0.77 -11.14
N ASP A 124 -20.04 0.36 -10.88
CA ASP A 124 -18.87 0.42 -11.79
C ASP A 124 -19.03 -0.08 -13.24
N PRO A 125 -18.27 0.49 -14.20
CA PRO A 125 -18.45 0.26 -15.63
C PRO A 125 -17.71 -1.00 -16.11
N SER A 126 -17.96 -2.15 -15.49
CA SER A 126 -17.36 -3.44 -15.89
C SER A 126 -18.36 -4.44 -16.48
N THR A 127 -19.57 -3.99 -16.85
CA THR A 127 -20.52 -4.86 -17.56
C THR A 127 -21.06 -4.14 -18.78
N ASP A 128 -20.62 -4.59 -19.95
CA ASP A 128 -21.29 -4.36 -21.24
C ASP A 128 -22.73 -4.85 -21.09
N THR A 129 -23.68 -3.95 -20.92
CA THR A 129 -25.09 -4.26 -21.16
C THR A 129 -25.78 -3.05 -21.73
N THR A 130 -26.36 -3.31 -22.90
CA THR A 130 -27.19 -2.46 -23.75
C THR A 130 -28.03 -1.46 -22.99
N LEU A 131 -27.89 -0.20 -23.40
CA LEU A 131 -28.75 0.94 -23.12
C LEU A 131 -30.23 0.55 -23.12
N ASP A 132 -30.88 0.67 -21.96
CA ASP A 132 -32.26 1.11 -21.94
C ASP A 132 -32.36 2.31 -20.99
N GLN A 133 -32.71 3.44 -21.59
CA GLN A 133 -32.59 4.77 -21.01
C GLN A 133 -33.94 5.17 -20.42
N SER A 134 -34.11 4.93 -19.12
CA SER A 134 -35.11 5.65 -18.32
C SER A 134 -34.52 5.97 -16.96
N CYS A 135 -33.89 7.14 -16.86
CA CYS A 135 -33.50 7.71 -15.58
C CYS A 135 -34.75 8.30 -14.93
N GLU A 136 -35.47 7.50 -14.14
CA GLU A 136 -36.52 8.03 -13.27
C GLU A 136 -35.87 8.88 -12.17
N ALA A 137 -36.37 10.10 -11.98
CA ALA A 137 -35.83 11.03 -11.00
C ALA A 137 -36.13 10.54 -9.57
N ILE A 138 -35.12 9.99 -8.88
CA ILE A 138 -35.26 9.60 -7.48
C ILE A 138 -35.21 10.86 -6.61
N THR A 139 -36.38 11.28 -6.12
CA THR A 139 -36.52 12.36 -5.12
C THR A 139 -36.22 11.81 -3.73
N TYR A 140 -35.15 12.30 -3.08
CA TYR A 140 -34.89 12.01 -1.67
C TYR A 140 -35.48 13.17 -0.82
N PRO A 141 -36.52 12.93 0.01
CA PRO A 141 -37.01 13.97 0.91
C PRO A 141 -35.99 14.21 2.04
N CYS A 142 -35.59 15.49 2.26
CA CYS A 142 -34.82 15.88 3.44
C CYS A 142 -35.68 15.70 4.70
N SER A 143 -35.33 14.74 5.55
CA SER A 143 -36.05 14.45 6.80
C SER A 143 -36.06 15.60 7.82
N LEU A 144 -35.14 16.56 7.70
CA LEU A 144 -35.03 17.71 8.60
C LEU A 144 -35.76 18.96 8.10
N CYS A 145 -36.05 19.03 6.79
CA CYS A 145 -36.42 20.27 6.11
C CYS A 145 -37.80 20.23 5.43
N GLY A 146 -38.32 19.05 5.09
CA GLY A 146 -39.58 18.90 4.34
C GLY A 146 -39.57 19.44 2.90
N ALA A 147 -38.50 20.12 2.47
CA ALA A 147 -38.36 20.66 1.13
C ALA A 147 -37.86 19.58 0.16
N SER A 148 -38.61 19.39 -0.93
CA SER A 148 -38.17 18.67 -2.12
C SER A 148 -37.26 19.61 -2.92
N SER A 149 -35.98 19.29 -3.04
CA SER A 149 -35.08 20.04 -3.92
C SER A 149 -35.37 19.68 -5.37
N ASP A 150 -35.62 20.70 -6.20
CA ASP A 150 -35.86 20.53 -7.63
C ASP A 150 -34.77 19.72 -8.32
N SER A 151 -35.24 18.90 -9.26
CA SER A 151 -34.49 17.99 -10.12
C SER A 151 -33.17 18.60 -10.59
N PHE A 152 -32.09 17.83 -10.45
CA PHE A 152 -30.79 18.12 -11.03
C PHE A 152 -30.97 18.31 -12.55
N ARG A 153 -30.99 19.57 -13.04
CA ARG A 153 -30.98 19.82 -14.49
C ARG A 153 -29.67 19.25 -15.02
N LEU A 154 -29.74 18.21 -15.84
CA LEU A 154 -28.61 17.78 -16.65
C LEU A 154 -28.17 18.98 -17.48
N LEU A 155 -27.02 19.55 -17.14
CA LEU A 155 -26.37 20.54 -17.99
C LEU A 155 -26.04 19.84 -19.32
N PRO A 156 -26.33 20.48 -20.48
CA PRO A 156 -26.06 19.89 -21.77
C PRO A 156 -24.55 19.60 -21.88
N THR A 157 -24.22 18.32 -22.09
CA THR A 157 -22.85 17.77 -22.19
C THR A 157 -21.95 18.55 -23.17
N ALA A 158 -22.56 19.24 -24.14
CA ALA A 158 -21.86 20.02 -25.16
C ALA A 158 -21.24 21.34 -24.66
N GLU A 159 -21.81 22.01 -23.66
CA GLU A 159 -21.30 23.31 -23.17
C GLU A 159 -20.18 23.13 -22.14
N VAL A 160 -20.18 22.01 -21.42
CA VAL A 160 -19.12 21.69 -20.46
C VAL A 160 -17.86 21.20 -21.20
N ALA A 161 -18.00 20.46 -22.30
CA ALA A 161 -16.87 19.93 -23.06
C ALA A 161 -15.93 21.02 -23.64
N LYS A 162 -16.46 22.20 -23.97
CA LYS A 162 -15.69 23.32 -24.55
C LYS A 162 -14.90 24.15 -23.54
N ASN A 163 -15.22 24.05 -22.24
CA ASN A 163 -14.60 24.84 -21.16
C ASN A 163 -13.82 23.97 -20.16
N ILE A 164 -13.36 22.80 -20.61
CA ILE A 164 -12.41 22.01 -19.82
C ILE A 164 -11.03 22.45 -20.29
N ASP A 165 -10.40 23.34 -19.53
CA ASP A 165 -8.97 23.54 -19.57
C ASP A 165 -8.33 22.21 -19.14
N ASN A 166 -8.17 21.32 -20.12
CA ASN A 166 -7.53 20.02 -19.94
C ASN A 166 -6.04 20.30 -19.71
N GLU A 167 -5.68 20.60 -18.46
CA GLU A 167 -4.27 20.73 -18.08
C GLU A 167 -3.57 19.40 -18.41
N GLU A 168 -2.70 19.45 -19.42
CA GLU A 168 -1.83 18.34 -19.79
C GLU A 168 -0.97 17.97 -18.59
N CYS A 169 -1.07 16.71 -18.17
CA CYS A 169 -0.20 16.18 -17.15
C CYS A 169 1.15 15.84 -17.77
N ALA A 170 2.21 15.94 -16.98
CA ALA A 170 3.56 15.50 -17.37
C ALA A 170 3.68 13.96 -17.33
N ALA A 171 2.67 13.25 -17.88
CA ALA A 171 2.60 11.81 -17.92
C ALA A 171 1.86 11.32 -19.18
N ALA A 172 2.34 10.21 -19.74
CA ALA A 172 1.76 9.59 -20.94
C ALA A 172 1.94 8.07 -20.91
N PHE A 173 1.04 7.35 -21.58
CA PHE A 173 1.20 5.93 -21.89
C PHE A 173 1.77 5.81 -23.30
N VAL A 174 2.89 5.11 -23.44
CA VAL A 174 3.56 4.91 -24.73
C VAL A 174 3.44 3.44 -25.12
N PHE A 175 2.91 3.20 -26.32
CA PHE A 175 2.66 1.87 -26.85
C PHE A 175 3.77 1.48 -27.83
N PHE A 176 4.23 0.24 -27.70
CA PHE A 176 5.29 -0.35 -28.51
C PHE A 176 4.78 -1.51 -29.34
N LYS A 177 5.38 -1.71 -30.51
CA LYS A 177 5.12 -2.84 -31.41
C LYS A 177 5.54 -4.18 -30.81
N THR A 178 6.57 -4.18 -29.95
CA THR A 178 7.15 -5.39 -29.39
C THR A 178 7.26 -5.30 -27.87
N ARG A 179 7.05 -6.44 -27.19
CA ARG A 179 7.23 -6.56 -25.72
C ARG A 179 8.67 -6.24 -25.31
N TYR A 180 9.63 -6.65 -26.15
CA TYR A 180 11.05 -6.37 -25.93
C TYR A 180 11.32 -4.86 -25.98
N GLY A 181 10.75 -4.14 -26.95
CA GLY A 181 10.89 -2.69 -27.04
C GLY A 181 10.34 -1.96 -25.81
N ALA A 182 9.15 -2.37 -25.33
CA ALA A 182 8.58 -1.83 -24.10
C ALA A 182 9.45 -2.10 -22.87
N LEU A 183 9.95 -3.34 -22.73
CA LEU A 183 10.82 -3.72 -21.60
C LEU A 183 12.15 -2.95 -21.60
N VAL A 184 12.78 -2.82 -22.76
CA VAL A 184 14.03 -2.04 -22.89
C VAL A 184 13.78 -0.58 -22.57
N ALA A 185 12.69 0.00 -23.07
CA ALA A 185 12.34 1.39 -22.78
C ALA A 185 12.00 1.62 -21.30
N SER A 186 11.39 0.66 -20.60
CA SER A 186 11.08 0.78 -19.17
C SER A 186 12.30 0.63 -18.26
N GLU A 187 13.25 -0.24 -18.62
CA GLU A 187 14.43 -0.52 -17.78
C GLU A 187 15.59 0.46 -18.04
N ALA A 188 15.61 1.12 -19.22
CA ALA A 188 16.66 2.06 -19.57
C ALA A 188 16.46 3.44 -18.92
N LEU A 189 17.54 4.00 -18.38
CA LEU A 189 17.55 5.40 -17.97
C LEU A 189 17.54 6.29 -19.22
N GLN A 190 16.44 7.03 -19.41
CA GLN A 190 16.19 7.81 -20.62
C GLN A 190 17.02 9.09 -20.71
N THR A 191 17.28 9.75 -19.57
CA THR A 191 18.06 11.00 -19.53
C THR A 191 19.02 11.04 -18.35
N SER A 192 20.03 11.92 -18.40
CA SER A 192 21.00 12.10 -17.30
C SER A 192 20.35 12.55 -15.99
N ASN A 193 19.18 13.19 -16.05
CA ASN A 193 18.41 13.54 -14.87
C ASN A 193 17.38 12.44 -14.56
N PRO A 194 17.51 11.69 -13.46
CA PRO A 194 16.63 10.58 -13.14
C PRO A 194 15.21 10.99 -12.74
N THR A 195 14.90 12.29 -12.60
CA THR A 195 13.53 12.76 -12.32
C THR A 195 12.71 13.08 -13.57
N ASN A 196 13.35 13.11 -14.73
CA ASN A 196 12.71 13.44 -16.00
C ASN A 196 12.63 12.18 -16.86
N TRP A 197 11.56 12.05 -17.66
CA TRP A 197 11.35 10.90 -18.55
C TRP A 197 11.47 9.55 -17.82
N VAL A 198 10.84 9.46 -16.65
CA VAL A 198 10.83 8.22 -15.87
C VAL A 198 9.85 7.26 -16.49
N THR A 199 10.35 6.10 -16.88
CA THR A 199 9.62 5.07 -17.60
C THR A 199 9.46 3.85 -16.71
N ASP A 200 8.24 3.35 -16.59
CA ASP A 200 7.93 2.09 -15.92
C ASP A 200 6.98 1.27 -16.80
N LEU A 201 6.97 -0.07 -16.67
CA LEU A 201 5.95 -0.87 -17.32
C LEU A 201 4.56 -0.44 -16.83
N ALA A 202 3.62 -0.25 -17.75
CA ALA A 202 2.28 0.16 -17.39
C ALA A 202 1.57 -0.97 -16.62
N PRO A 203 0.94 -0.66 -15.47
CA PRO A 203 0.10 -1.63 -14.78
C PRO A 203 -1.14 -1.95 -15.62
N GLU A 204 -1.87 -3.01 -15.23
CA GLU A 204 -3.14 -3.35 -15.87
C GLU A 204 -4.15 -2.20 -15.69
N PRO A 205 -5.04 -1.94 -16.65
CA PRO A 205 -5.92 -0.76 -16.64
C PRO A 205 -6.74 -0.59 -15.35
N ASP A 206 -7.15 -1.70 -14.72
CA ASP A 206 -7.91 -1.71 -13.47
C ASP A 206 -7.03 -1.46 -12.24
N ASP A 207 -5.73 -1.76 -12.31
CA ASP A 207 -4.73 -1.52 -11.27
C ASP A 207 -4.14 -0.09 -11.34
N VAL A 208 -4.51 0.68 -12.36
CA VAL A 208 -4.04 2.07 -12.54
C VAL A 208 -4.75 2.98 -11.53
N TYR A 209 -4.00 3.45 -10.53
CA TYR A 209 -4.50 4.49 -9.63
C TYR A 209 -4.38 5.89 -10.26
N TRP A 210 -5.38 6.25 -11.07
CA TRP A 210 -5.43 7.48 -11.88
C TRP A 210 -5.07 8.75 -11.10
N SER A 211 -5.51 8.85 -9.85
CA SER A 211 -5.23 10.01 -9.00
C SER A 211 -3.77 10.24 -8.62
N ASN A 212 -2.90 9.24 -8.83
CA ASN A 212 -1.49 9.32 -8.52
C ASN A 212 -0.58 9.54 -9.74
N ILE A 213 -1.12 9.40 -10.97
CA ILE A 213 -0.31 9.45 -12.20
C ILE A 213 0.23 10.86 -12.46
N TRP A 214 -0.57 11.90 -12.20
CA TRP A 214 -0.21 13.28 -12.51
C TRP A 214 0.63 13.98 -11.43
N LEU A 215 1.00 13.27 -10.36
CA LEU A 215 1.70 13.91 -9.24
C LEU A 215 3.15 14.24 -9.59
N PRO A 216 3.59 15.49 -9.35
CA PRO A 216 4.98 15.85 -9.56
C PRO A 216 5.89 15.13 -8.56
N TYR A 217 7.12 14.80 -8.99
CA TYR A 217 8.10 14.08 -8.17
C TYR A 217 8.36 14.70 -6.80
N LYS A 218 8.40 16.04 -6.72
CA LYS A 218 8.59 16.76 -5.45
C LYS A 218 7.48 16.43 -4.43
N GLN A 219 6.23 16.35 -4.89
CA GLN A 219 5.10 16.04 -4.02
C GLN A 219 5.09 14.56 -3.61
N LEU A 220 5.48 13.65 -4.50
CA LEU A 220 5.65 12.23 -4.16
C LEU A 220 6.71 12.05 -3.06
N TRP A 221 7.82 12.77 -3.15
CA TRP A 221 8.89 12.71 -2.15
C TRP A 221 8.43 13.26 -0.79
N ILE A 222 7.72 14.39 -0.76
CA ILE A 222 7.13 14.95 0.46
C ILE A 222 6.14 13.96 1.09
N ARG A 223 5.24 13.36 0.28
CA ARG A 223 4.28 12.35 0.76
C ARG A 223 5.01 11.14 1.34
N ARG A 224 6.05 10.65 0.66
CA ARG A 224 6.86 9.52 1.16
C ARG A 224 7.48 9.83 2.51
N ILE A 225 8.05 11.02 2.70
CA ILE A 225 8.60 11.45 3.99
C ILE A 225 7.50 11.55 5.04
N ALA A 226 6.35 12.13 4.69
CA ALA A 226 5.21 12.25 5.60
C ALA A 226 4.69 10.89 6.05
N THR A 227 4.57 9.90 5.16
CA THR A 227 4.16 8.53 5.50
C THR A 227 5.19 7.86 6.41
N VAL A 228 6.49 8.01 6.14
CA VAL A 228 7.56 7.47 7.01
C VAL A 228 7.51 8.12 8.38
N LEU A 229 7.39 9.44 8.46
CA LEU A 229 7.29 10.17 9.73
C LEU A 229 6.03 9.77 10.50
N GLY A 230 4.89 9.66 9.81
CA GLY A 230 3.63 9.19 10.39
C GLY A 230 3.74 7.77 10.93
N SER A 231 4.39 6.86 10.19
CA SER A 231 4.63 5.48 10.63
C SER A 231 5.54 5.42 11.88
N LEU A 232 6.51 6.33 11.99
CA LEU A 232 7.38 6.43 13.16
C LEU A 232 6.62 6.94 14.39
N VAL A 233 5.81 7.99 14.23
CA VAL A 233 4.95 8.50 15.31
C VAL A 233 3.99 7.42 15.77
N PHE A 234 3.35 6.74 14.81
CA PHE A 234 2.45 5.62 15.08
C PHE A 234 3.14 4.48 15.84
N LEU A 235 4.37 4.11 15.46
CA LEU A 235 5.18 3.11 16.18
C LEU A 235 5.40 3.52 17.64
N VAL A 236 5.77 4.78 17.90
CA VAL A 236 5.99 5.29 19.26
C VAL A 236 4.68 5.31 20.05
N SER A 237 3.58 5.76 19.44
CA SER A 237 2.25 5.71 20.08
C SER A 237 1.82 4.29 20.41
N PHE A 238 2.21 3.29 19.60
CA PHE A 238 1.90 1.88 19.86
C PHE A 238 2.71 1.29 21.03
N LEU A 239 3.81 1.91 21.45
CA LEU A 239 4.53 1.48 22.65
C LEU A 239 3.69 1.64 23.93
N LEU A 240 2.79 2.63 23.97
CA LEU A 240 1.94 2.89 25.13
C LEU A 240 0.97 1.74 25.46
N PRO A 241 0.11 1.27 24.54
CA PRO A 241 -0.78 0.14 24.80
C PRO A 241 0.00 -1.16 25.02
N VAL A 242 1.11 -1.39 24.31
CA VAL A 242 1.95 -2.57 24.52
C VAL A 242 2.57 -2.57 25.93
N ALA A 243 3.08 -1.42 26.39
CA ALA A 243 3.59 -1.29 27.75
C ALA A 243 2.49 -1.49 28.80
N PHE A 244 1.27 -1.00 28.54
CA PHE A 244 0.12 -1.24 29.41
C PHE A 244 -0.24 -2.73 29.52
N ILE A 245 -0.36 -3.41 28.38
CA ILE A 245 -0.61 -4.86 28.29
C ILE A 245 0.50 -5.65 29.01
N GLN A 246 1.77 -5.27 28.78
CA GLN A 246 2.92 -5.89 29.43
C GLN A 246 2.88 -5.66 30.96
N GLY A 247 2.43 -4.48 31.41
CA GLY A 247 2.20 -4.18 32.82
C GLY A 247 1.11 -5.06 33.44
N LEU A 248 0.01 -5.30 32.73
CA LEU A 248 -1.07 -6.20 33.15
C LEU A 248 -0.61 -7.66 33.26
N SER A 249 0.38 -8.10 32.46
CA SER A 249 0.93 -9.46 32.58
C SER A 249 1.76 -9.68 33.85
N ARG A 250 2.22 -8.61 34.51
CA ARG A 250 3.07 -8.66 35.73
C ARG A 250 2.41 -7.93 36.90
N LEU A 251 1.19 -8.34 37.25
CA LEU A 251 0.39 -7.67 38.29
C LEU A 251 1.09 -7.57 39.65
N ASP A 252 1.87 -8.59 40.07
CA ASP A 252 2.57 -8.56 41.37
C ASP A 252 3.56 -7.39 41.51
N GLN A 253 4.17 -6.99 40.39
CA GLN A 253 5.10 -5.85 40.36
C GLN A 253 4.34 -4.52 40.24
N LEU A 254 3.18 -4.53 39.58
CA LEU A 254 2.33 -3.36 39.39
C LEU A 254 1.59 -2.98 40.68
N GLN A 255 1.11 -3.98 41.43
CA GLN A 255 0.43 -3.84 42.72
C GLN A 255 1.31 -3.11 43.75
N LYS A 256 2.61 -3.40 43.76
CA LYS A 256 3.57 -2.69 44.64
C LYS A 256 3.74 -1.21 44.29
N LYS A 257 3.52 -0.83 43.03
CA LYS A 257 3.65 0.57 42.58
C LYS A 257 2.34 1.34 42.64
N LEU A 258 1.20 0.66 42.56
CA LEU A 258 -0.14 1.26 42.48
C LEU A 258 -1.08 0.61 43.51
N PRO A 259 -1.18 1.14 44.75
CA PRO A 259 -1.95 0.52 45.83
C PRO A 259 -3.48 0.52 45.60
N PHE A 260 -3.98 1.24 44.59
CA PHE A 260 -5.42 1.23 44.24
C PHE A 260 -5.88 -0.11 43.62
N LEU A 261 -4.95 -0.91 43.07
CA LEU A 261 -5.27 -2.18 42.42
C LEU A 261 -5.57 -3.31 43.43
N ASP A 262 -5.19 -3.14 44.70
CA ASP A 262 -5.43 -4.11 45.78
C ASP A 262 -6.92 -4.44 45.96
N GLY A 263 -7.81 -3.47 45.74
CA GLY A 263 -9.25 -3.67 45.89
C GLY A 263 -9.85 -4.60 44.84
N LEU A 264 -9.37 -4.50 43.59
CA LEU A 264 -9.89 -5.26 42.44
C LEU A 264 -9.30 -6.69 42.39
N LEU A 265 -8.09 -6.88 42.94
CA LEU A 265 -7.31 -8.12 42.81
C LEU A 265 -7.47 -9.11 43.98
N LYS A 266 -8.25 -8.76 45.01
CA LYS A 266 -8.52 -9.63 46.19
C LYS A 266 -9.22 -10.96 45.85
N LYS A 267 -9.92 -11.06 44.72
CA LYS A 267 -10.57 -12.30 44.29
C LYS A 267 -9.63 -13.09 43.36
N PRO A 268 -9.21 -14.32 43.72
CA PRO A 268 -8.24 -15.10 42.93
C PRO A 268 -8.74 -15.42 41.51
N TYR A 269 -10.05 -15.51 41.32
CA TYR A 269 -10.66 -15.68 40.01
C TYR A 269 -10.48 -14.46 39.09
N MET A 270 -10.61 -13.23 39.64
CA MET A 270 -10.49 -12.00 38.86
C MET A 270 -9.04 -11.74 38.44
N SER A 271 -8.06 -12.07 39.29
CA SER A 271 -6.64 -11.91 38.94
C SER A 271 -6.23 -12.81 37.77
N GLN A 272 -6.75 -14.05 37.71
CA GLN A 272 -6.47 -14.99 36.63
C GLN A 272 -7.06 -14.53 35.28
N ILE A 273 -8.26 -13.95 35.29
CA ILE A 273 -8.87 -13.42 34.05
C ILE A 273 -8.13 -12.18 33.55
N ILE A 274 -7.79 -11.26 34.45
CA ILE A 274 -7.13 -10.00 34.11
C ILE A 274 -5.68 -10.22 33.63
N THR A 275 -4.98 -11.24 34.14
CA THR A 275 -3.61 -11.58 33.68
C THR A 275 -3.60 -12.43 32.42
N GLY A 276 -4.56 -13.33 32.25
CA GLY A 276 -4.57 -14.29 31.15
C GLY A 276 -5.29 -13.81 29.89
N TYR A 277 -6.51 -13.31 30.03
CA TYR A 277 -7.40 -13.06 28.88
C TYR A 277 -7.46 -11.58 28.48
N LEU A 278 -7.50 -10.68 29.46
CA LEU A 278 -7.62 -9.24 29.21
C LEU A 278 -6.48 -8.68 28.33
N PRO A 279 -5.20 -9.03 28.54
CA PRO A 279 -4.10 -8.51 27.72
C PRO A 279 -4.22 -8.95 26.26
N SER A 280 -4.65 -10.20 26.03
CA SER A 280 -4.86 -10.77 24.70
C SER A 280 -6.03 -10.11 23.96
N VAL A 281 -7.15 -9.85 24.64
CA VAL A 281 -8.33 -9.18 24.03
C VAL A 281 -8.01 -7.73 23.69
N ILE A 282 -7.33 -7.00 24.58
CA ILE A 282 -6.91 -5.61 24.32
C ILE A 282 -5.94 -5.56 23.14
N LEU A 283 -4.97 -6.48 23.08
CA LEU A 283 -4.03 -6.56 21.96
C LEU A 283 -4.77 -6.83 20.64
N LEU A 284 -5.73 -7.76 20.64
CA LEU A 284 -6.51 -8.10 19.45
C LEU A 284 -7.33 -6.91 18.95
N LEU A 285 -8.03 -6.21 19.84
CA LEU A 285 -8.79 -5.01 19.51
C LEU A 285 -7.90 -3.92 18.94
N PHE A 286 -6.71 -3.74 19.51
CA PHE A 286 -5.76 -2.76 18.99
C PHE A 286 -5.24 -3.17 17.60
N LEU A 287 -4.82 -4.42 17.40
CA LEU A 287 -4.35 -4.88 16.08
C LEU A 287 -5.45 -4.76 15.01
N TYR A 288 -6.71 -5.00 15.37
CA TYR A 288 -7.85 -4.83 14.47
C TYR A 288 -8.05 -3.37 14.03
N THR A 289 -7.83 -2.40 14.92
CA THR A 289 -7.96 -0.98 14.56
C THR A 289 -6.76 -0.46 13.77
N VAL A 290 -5.57 -1.01 13.98
CA VAL A 290 -4.33 -0.57 13.30
C VAL A 290 -4.35 -0.83 11.79
N SER A 291 -4.74 -2.03 11.37
CA SER A 291 -4.75 -2.41 9.95
C SER A 291 -5.52 -1.44 9.03
N PRO A 292 -6.79 -1.06 9.33
CA PRO A 292 -7.52 -0.12 8.49
C PRO A 292 -7.00 1.31 8.55
N ILE A 293 -6.37 1.72 9.67
CA ILE A 293 -5.73 3.03 9.78
C ILE A 293 -4.53 3.10 8.83
N MET A 294 -3.68 2.06 8.81
CA MET A 294 -2.51 2.01 7.95
C MET A 294 -2.84 1.99 6.45
N ILE A 295 -3.95 1.38 6.03
CA ILE A 295 -4.34 1.32 4.61
C ILE A 295 -4.80 2.68 4.07
N ARG A 296 -5.25 3.59 4.94
CA ARG A 296 -5.75 4.93 4.54
C ARG A 296 -4.65 6.00 4.43
N PHE A 297 -3.45 5.73 4.95
CA PHE A 297 -2.31 6.66 4.98
C PHE A 297 -1.22 6.27 3.97
#